data_AF-A0A843H0S6-F1
#
_entry.id   AF-A0A843H0S6-F1
#
_cell.length_a   1.000
_cell.length_b   1.000
_cell.length_c   1.000
_cell.angle_alpha   90.00
_cell.angle_beta   90.00
_cell.angle_gamma   90.00
#
_symmetry.space_group_name_H-M   'P 1'
#
loop_
_entity.id
_entity.type
_entity.pdbx_description
1 polymer ?
#
loop_
_entity_poly.entity_id
_entity_poly.type
_entity_poly.pdbx_seq_one_letter_code
_entity_poly.pdbx_strand_id
1 'polypeptide(L)' 'MRCPICGNPFDAKPNQIYCGVECVKTARNMRYDAIAFSKKARRNEDVVEIALKARREGMSYGKYVAKYGL' A
#
# COMPACT_ATOMS: atom_id res chain seq x y z
N MET A 1 -12.66 1.06 -27.97
CA MET A 1 -12.53 1.34 -26.51
C MET A 1 -11.29 2.20 -26.27
N ARG A 2 -11.14 2.84 -25.09
CA ARG A 2 -9.90 3.57 -24.73
C ARG A 2 -9.23 2.89 -23.54
N CYS A 3 -7.91 2.75 -23.60
CA CYS A 3 -7.14 2.13 -22.52
C CYS A 3 -7.09 3.05 -21.29
N PRO A 4 -7.47 2.60 -20.09
CA PRO A 4 -7.40 3.42 -18.87
C PRO A 4 -5.97 3.81 -18.46
N ILE A 5 -4.95 3.11 -18.97
CA ILE A 5 -3.55 3.34 -18.58
C ILE A 5 -2.87 4.35 -19.51
N CYS A 6 -3.02 4.18 -20.82
CA CYS A 6 -2.33 5.04 -21.80
C CYS A 6 -3.26 5.96 -22.60
N GLY A 7 -4.59 5.85 -22.43
CA GLY A 7 -5.59 6.67 -23.13
C GLY A 7 -5.82 6.32 -24.60
N ASN A 8 -4.95 5.50 -25.20
CA ASN A 8 -5.03 5.18 -26.63
C ASN A 8 -6.29 4.38 -26.99
N PRO A 9 -6.87 4.64 -28.18
CA PRO A 9 -7.96 3.82 -28.69
C PRO A 9 -7.44 2.43 -29.05
N PHE A 10 -8.25 1.41 -28.81
CA PHE A 10 -7.97 0.04 -29.22
C PHE A 10 -9.26 -0.77 -29.46
N ASP A 11 -9.13 -1.79 -30.30
CA ASP A 11 -10.16 -2.79 -30.55
C ASP A 11 -10.14 -3.82 -29.41
N ALA A 12 -11.16 -3.76 -28.56
CA ALA A 12 -11.24 -4.62 -27.39
C ALA A 12 -11.85 -5.98 -27.75
N LYS A 13 -11.20 -7.06 -27.32
CA LYS A 13 -11.82 -8.39 -27.21
C LYS A 13 -12.80 -8.42 -26.02
N PRO A 14 -13.72 -9.39 -25.94
CA PRO A 14 -14.56 -9.57 -24.75
C PRO A 14 -13.71 -9.61 -23.47
N ASN A 15 -14.12 -8.85 -22.45
CA ASN A 15 -13.41 -8.67 -21.17
C ASN A 15 -12.02 -8.01 -21.23
N GLN A 16 -11.59 -7.51 -22.39
CA GLN A 16 -10.31 -6.81 -22.52
C GLN A 16 -10.45 -5.34 -22.09
N ILE A 17 -9.85 -5.00 -20.95
CA ILE A 17 -9.87 -3.66 -20.36
C ILE A 17 -8.72 -2.78 -20.88
N TYR A 18 -7.56 -3.39 -21.17
CA TYR A 18 -6.33 -2.69 -21.52
C TYR A 18 -5.92 -2.97 -22.96
N CYS A 19 -5.28 -2.01 -23.62
CA CYS A 19 -4.89 -2.16 -25.02
C CYS A 19 -3.78 -3.20 -25.25
N GLY A 20 -3.01 -3.58 -24.22
CA GLY A 20 -1.93 -4.55 -24.36
C GLY A 20 -1.28 -4.92 -23.04
N VAL A 21 -0.33 -5.86 -23.12
CA VAL A 21 0.34 -6.48 -21.96
C VAL A 21 1.07 -5.46 -21.08
N GLU A 22 1.64 -4.42 -21.65
CA GLU A 22 2.35 -3.39 -20.89
C GLU A 22 1.38 -2.61 -20.00
N CYS A 23 0.22 -2.21 -20.54
CA CYS A 23 -0.81 -1.55 -19.75
C CYS A 23 -1.38 -2.47 -18.65
N VAL A 24 -1.49 -3.78 -18.90
CA VAL A 24 -1.86 -4.76 -17.87
C VAL A 24 -0.83 -4.79 -16.74
N LYS A 25 0.47 -4.86 -17.07
CA LYS A 25 1.56 -4.86 -16.09
C LYS A 25 1.55 -3.58 -15.26
N THR A 26 1.42 -2.42 -15.90
CA THR A 26 1.34 -1.13 -15.22
C THR A 26 0.17 -1.09 -14.22
N ALA A 27 -1.03 -1.50 -14.65
CA ALA A 27 -2.20 -1.55 -13.78
C ALA A 27 -1.98 -2.48 -12.58
N ARG A 28 -1.36 -3.64 -12.81
CA ARG A 28 -1.02 -4.61 -11.75
C ARG A 28 -0.01 -4.02 -10.75
N ASN A 29 1.02 -3.34 -11.23
CA ASN A 29 2.04 -2.71 -10.39
C ASN A 29 1.42 -1.59 -9.54
N MET A 30 0.62 -0.70 -10.14
CA MET A 30 -0.11 0.34 -9.40
C MET A 30 -0.95 -0.24 -8.26
N ARG A 31 -1.62 -1.39 -8.49
CA ARG A 31 -2.38 -2.08 -7.44
C ARG A 31 -1.47 -2.61 -6.33
N TYR A 32 -0.34 -3.22 -6.67
CA TYR A 32 0.61 -3.71 -5.66
C TYR A 32 1.20 -2.56 -4.85
N ASP A 33 1.57 -1.46 -5.50
CA ASP A 33 2.12 -0.28 -4.84
C ASP A 33 1.10 0.35 -3.89
N ALA A 34 -0.17 0.44 -4.30
CA ALA A 34 -1.26 0.91 -3.44
C ALA A 34 -1.42 0.01 -2.20
N ILE A 35 -1.39 -1.32 -2.37
CA ILE A 35 -1.47 -2.26 -1.24
C ILE A 35 -0.25 -2.12 -0.32
N ALA A 36 0.95 -2.01 -0.88
CA ALA A 36 2.19 -1.85 -0.12
C ALA A 36 2.19 -0.54 0.68
N PHE A 37 1.70 0.55 0.06
CA PHE A 37 1.53 1.84 0.71
C PHE A 37 0.55 1.73 1.88
N SER A 38 -0.63 1.15 1.69
CA SER A 38 -1.62 0.97 2.77
C SER A 38 -1.06 0.12 3.92
N LYS A 39 -0.32 -0.95 3.63
CA LYS A 39 0.37 -1.76 4.65
C LYS A 39 1.42 -0.96 5.42
N LYS A 40 2.16 -0.08 4.75
CA LYS A 40 3.15 0.80 5.38
C LYS A 40 2.46 1.85 6.28
N ALA A 41 1.37 2.44 5.81
CA ALA A 41 0.57 3.38 6.59
C ALA A 41 0.05 2.75 7.89
N ARG A 42 -0.54 1.55 7.81
CA ARG A 42 -0.99 0.80 9.00
C ARG A 42 0.14 0.53 9.98
N ARG A 43 1.31 0.06 9.51
CA ARG A 43 2.47 -0.16 10.39
C ARG A 43 2.92 1.13 11.08
N ASN A 44 2.88 2.27 10.39
CA ASN A 44 3.24 3.55 11.00
C ASN A 44 2.22 3.95 12.08
N GLU A 45 0.93 3.72 11.85
CA GLU A 45 -0.12 3.93 12.86
C GLU A 45 0.11 3.04 14.09
N ASP A 46 0.40 1.76 13.89
CA ASP A 46 0.76 0.83 14.97
C ASP A 46 1.94 1.37 15.80
N VAL A 47 3.00 1.87 15.14
CA VAL A 47 4.17 2.47 15.79
C VAL A 47 3.80 3.72 16.59
N VAL A 48 2.94 4.59 16.04
CA VAL A 48 2.45 5.79 16.74
C VAL A 48 1.68 5.41 18.01
N GLU A 49 0.78 4.43 17.91
CA GLU A 49 0.02 3.92 19.05
C GLU A 49 0.92 3.35 20.15
N ILE A 50 1.92 2.55 19.77
CA ILE A 50 2.92 2.02 20.71
C ILE A 50 3.70 3.16 21.36
N ALA A 51 4.10 4.18 20.61
CA ALA A 51 4.81 5.34 21.15
C ALA A 51 3.95 6.14 22.15
N LEU A 52 2.64 6.27 21.90
CA LEU A 52 1.72 6.91 22.85
C LEU A 52 1.56 6.09 24.14
N LYS A 53 1.50 4.75 24.04
CA LYS A 53 1.50 3.87 25.22
C LYS A 53 2.80 3.99 26.01
N ALA A 54 3.95 4.00 25.33
CA ALA A 54 5.26 4.20 25.96
C ALA A 54 5.33 5.52 26.75
N ARG A 55 4.87 6.62 26.14
CA ARG A 55 4.82 7.94 26.78
C ARG A 55 3.90 7.96 27.99
N ARG A 56 2.73 7.32 27.93
CA ARG A 56 1.81 7.19 29.06
C ARG A 56 2.43 6.48 30.26
N GLU A 57 3.34 5.54 30.02
CA GLU A 57 4.10 4.86 31.08
C GLU A 57 5.40 5.58 31.48
N GLY A 58 5.68 6.77 30.93
CA GLY A 58 6.93 7.49 31.20
C GLY A 58 8.16 6.77 30.67
N MET A 59 8.00 5.91 29.65
CA MET A 59 9.07 5.13 29.04
C MET A 59 9.36 5.59 27.61
N SER A 60 10.60 5.36 27.16
CA SER A 60 10.91 5.46 25.74
C SER A 60 10.30 4.29 24.97
N TYR A 61 10.05 4.48 23.67
CA TYR A 61 9.54 3.43 22.77
C TYR A 61 10.33 2.14 22.89
N GLY A 62 11.67 2.20 22.81
CA GLY A 62 12.51 1.00 22.88
C GLY A 62 12.42 0.26 24.22
N LYS A 63 12.31 0.99 25.34
CA LYS A 63 12.13 0.37 26.67
C LYS A 63 10.75 -0.28 26.79
N TYR A 64 9.72 0.35 26.25
CA TYR A 64 8.37 -0.19 26.22
C TYR A 64 8.30 -1.49 25.39
N VAL A 65 8.87 -1.47 24.18
CA VAL A 65 8.95 -2.66 23.31
C VAL A 65 9.70 -3.81 23.99
N ALA A 66 10.84 -3.53 24.62
CA ALA A 66 11.59 -4.55 25.36
C ALA A 66 10.83 -5.12 26.57
N LYS A 67 10.06 -4.27 27.29
CA LYS A 67 9.26 -4.69 28.45
C LYS A 67 8.08 -5.59 28.04
N TYR A 68 7.43 -5.30 26.91
CA TYR A 68 6.18 -5.97 26.50
C TYR A 68 6.33 -7.00 25.38
N GLY A 69 7.53 -7.14 24.79
CA GLY A 69 7.80 -8.13 23.74
C GLY A 69 7.06 -7.85 22.43
N LEU A 70 7.01 -6.58 22.02
CA LEU A 70 6.33 -6.09 20.81
C LEU A 70 7.21 -6.07 19.57
#